data_AF-A0A7W1CXX1-F1
#
_entry.id   AF-A0A7W1CXX1-F1
#
_cell.length_a   1.000
_cell.length_b   1.000
_cell.length_c   1.000
_cell.angle_alpha   90.00
_cell.angle_beta   90.00
_cell.angle_gamma   90.00
#
_symmetry.space_group_name_H-M   'P 1'
#
loop_
_entity.id
_entity.type
_entity.pdbx_description
1 polymer ?
#
loop_
_entity_poly.entity_id
_entity_poly.type
_entity_poly.pdbx_seq_one_letter_code
_entity_poly.pdbx_strand_id
1 'polypeptide(L)'
;MSETGPDVKNLHVVDGPLSRNKLAVLRDERTGTADFRQAMKELALIMVAEATGDMPTRPVQIRTPLTETEVEEISGPVCLVPVLRAGLGMLDGALALLPTATVGFMGLQRDEETAQPIEYYVNLPRNLDEYLVLVLDPMLATGGSLSATIDKLKEEGAT
;
A
#
# COMPACT_ATOMS: atom_id res chain seq x y z
N MET A 1 4.70 9.54 -26.72
CA MET A 1 6.11 9.84 -26.39
C MET A 1 6.35 9.37 -24.97
N SER A 2 6.68 8.09 -24.80
CA SER A 2 7.02 7.50 -23.51
C SER A 2 8.54 7.46 -23.42
N GLU A 3 9.14 8.53 -22.89
CA GLU A 3 10.50 8.42 -22.37
C GLU A 3 10.37 7.82 -20.98
N THR A 4 10.40 6.48 -20.93
CA THR A 4 10.60 5.75 -19.69
C THR A 4 11.95 6.17 -19.13
N GLY A 5 11.94 6.67 -17.90
CA GLY A 5 13.16 6.95 -17.13
C GLY A 5 14.03 5.70 -16.96
N PRO A 6 15.15 5.80 -16.20
CA PRO A 6 16.09 4.70 -16.05
C PRO A 6 15.37 3.40 -15.66
N ASP A 7 15.82 2.27 -16.20
CA ASP A 7 15.22 0.95 -16.03
C ASP A 7 15.37 0.51 -14.56
N VAL A 8 14.42 0.91 -13.71
CA VAL A 8 14.40 0.57 -12.28
C VAL A 8 13.72 -0.77 -12.12
N LYS A 9 14.52 -1.82 -11.88
CA LYS A 9 14.10 -3.24 -11.82
C LYS A 9 12.91 -3.55 -10.90
N ASN A 10 12.63 -2.69 -9.90
CA ASN A 10 11.58 -2.88 -8.90
C ASN A 10 10.55 -1.73 -8.89
N LEU A 11 10.37 -1.04 -10.03
CA LEU A 11 9.37 0.01 -10.18
C LEU A 11 8.29 -0.43 -11.18
N HIS A 12 7.06 -0.48 -10.71
CA HIS A 12 5.89 -0.67 -11.56
C HIS A 12 5.09 0.64 -11.66
N VAL A 13 4.88 1.14 -12.88
CA VAL A 13 4.13 2.39 -13.12
C VAL A 13 2.70 2.06 -13.54
N VAL A 14 1.74 2.43 -12.70
CA VAL A 14 0.30 2.24 -12.95
C VAL A 14 -0.25 3.36 -13.85
N ASP A 15 -0.26 3.16 -15.16
CA ASP A 15 -0.57 4.20 -16.17
C ASP A 15 -1.94 4.05 -16.89
N GLY A 16 -2.95 3.53 -16.17
CA GLY A 16 -4.32 3.44 -16.68
C GLY A 16 -5.04 4.80 -16.81
N PRO A 17 -6.07 4.93 -17.67
CA PRO A 17 -6.86 6.16 -17.77
C PRO A 17 -7.50 6.59 -16.44
N LEU A 18 -7.93 5.62 -15.63
CA LEU A 18 -8.52 5.89 -14.32
C LEU A 18 -7.48 6.40 -13.31
N SER A 19 -6.30 5.77 -13.22
CA SER A 19 -5.24 6.24 -12.31
C SER A 19 -4.77 7.65 -12.69
N ARG A 20 -4.58 7.92 -13.99
CA ARG A 20 -4.27 9.27 -14.49
C ARG A 20 -5.33 10.31 -14.16
N ASN A 21 -6.62 9.96 -14.29
CA ASN A 21 -7.71 10.86 -13.92
C ASN A 21 -7.71 11.18 -12.42
N LYS A 22 -7.52 10.19 -11.54
CA LYS A 22 -7.44 10.44 -10.09
C LYS A 22 -6.20 11.24 -9.73
N LEU A 23 -5.07 10.96 -10.37
CA LEU A 23 -3.85 11.73 -10.19
C LEU A 23 -4.01 13.20 -10.61
N ALA A 24 -4.76 13.47 -11.69
CA ALA A 24 -5.08 14.84 -12.10
C ALA A 24 -5.88 15.59 -11.02
N VAL A 25 -6.89 14.95 -10.43
CA VAL A 25 -7.67 15.53 -9.31
C VAL A 25 -6.77 15.81 -8.11
N LEU A 26 -5.88 14.88 -7.76
CA LEU A 26 -4.96 15.02 -6.63
C LEU A 26 -3.90 16.13 -6.83
N ARG A 27 -3.61 16.49 -8.08
CA ARG A 27 -2.59 17.51 -8.42
C ARG A 27 -3.18 18.90 -8.69
N ASP A 28 -4.47 19.02 -8.95
CA ASP A 28 -5.11 20.32 -9.19
C ASP A 28 -5.24 21.09 -7.87
N GLU A 29 -4.61 22.27 -7.78
CA GLU A 29 -4.63 23.14 -6.60
C GLU A 29 -6.04 23.63 -6.24
N ARG A 30 -7.00 23.55 -7.17
CA ARG A 30 -8.40 23.94 -6.98
C ARG A 30 -9.23 22.82 -6.36
N THR A 31 -8.71 21.61 -6.26
CA THR A 31 -9.43 20.45 -5.72
C THR A 31 -9.72 20.64 -4.23
N GLY A 32 -11.00 20.55 -3.87
CA GLY A 32 -11.42 20.62 -2.48
C GLY A 32 -11.04 19.36 -1.68
N THR A 33 -10.97 19.49 -0.36
CA THR A 33 -10.53 18.40 0.54
C THR A 33 -11.36 17.11 0.41
N ALA A 34 -12.67 17.21 0.17
CA ALA A 34 -13.53 16.04 0.02
C ALA A 34 -13.19 15.25 -1.27
N ASP A 35 -13.06 15.96 -2.39
CA ASP A 35 -12.72 15.38 -3.68
C ASP A 35 -11.30 14.81 -3.68
N PHE A 36 -10.36 15.50 -3.01
CA PHE A 36 -8.99 14.99 -2.82
C PHE A 36 -8.99 13.64 -2.07
N ARG A 37 -9.71 13.54 -0.96
CA ARG A 37 -9.80 12.30 -0.17
C ARG A 37 -10.44 11.17 -0.97
N GLN A 38 -11.51 11.47 -1.71
CA GLN A 38 -12.17 10.49 -2.56
C GLN A 38 -11.24 10.00 -3.68
N ALA A 39 -10.56 10.91 -4.38
CA ALA A 39 -9.60 10.55 -5.42
C ALA A 39 -8.41 9.75 -4.87
N MET A 40 -7.95 10.06 -3.66
CA MET A 40 -6.88 9.30 -3.00
C MET A 40 -7.31 7.87 -2.67
N LYS A 41 -8.51 7.70 -2.12
CA LYS A 41 -9.09 6.38 -1.86
C LYS A 41 -9.23 5.56 -3.15
N GLU A 42 -9.75 6.16 -4.21
CA GLU A 42 -9.96 5.50 -5.50
C GLU A 42 -8.63 5.15 -6.18
N LEU A 43 -7.63 6.04 -6.12
CA LEU A 43 -6.29 5.75 -6.63
C LEU A 43 -5.62 4.63 -5.83
N ALA A 44 -5.76 4.62 -4.50
CA ALA A 44 -5.23 3.57 -3.65
C ALA A 44 -5.85 2.21 -4.00
N LEU A 45 -7.15 2.15 -4.28
CA LEU A 45 -7.81 0.91 -4.74
C LEU A 45 -7.16 0.39 -6.03
N ILE A 46 -6.95 1.25 -7.02
CA ILE A 46 -6.31 0.86 -8.29
C ILE A 46 -4.87 0.39 -8.03
N MET A 47 -4.09 1.14 -7.26
CA MET A 47 -2.70 0.80 -6.98
C MET A 47 -2.55 -0.51 -6.19
N VAL A 48 -3.42 -0.75 -5.21
CA VAL A 48 -3.39 -1.98 -4.41
C VAL A 48 -3.76 -3.17 -5.30
N ALA A 49 -4.79 -3.06 -6.13
CA ALA A 49 -5.15 -4.14 -7.05
C ALA A 49 -3.99 -4.55 -7.97
N GLU A 50 -3.28 -3.57 -8.53
CA GLU A 50 -2.09 -3.81 -9.36
C GLU A 50 -0.92 -4.39 -8.54
N ALA A 51 -0.68 -3.86 -7.32
CA ALA A 51 0.39 -4.31 -6.44
C ALA A 51 0.17 -5.72 -5.87
N THR A 52 -1.07 -6.24 -5.92
CA THR A 52 -1.43 -7.57 -5.41
C THR A 52 -1.69 -8.59 -6.53
N GLY A 53 -1.37 -8.27 -7.78
CA GLY A 53 -1.68 -9.12 -8.93
C GLY A 53 -0.99 -10.49 -8.92
N ASP A 54 0.11 -10.64 -8.18
CA ASP A 54 0.92 -11.85 -8.04
C ASP A 54 0.89 -12.43 -6.62
N MET A 55 -0.13 -12.08 -5.82
CA MET A 55 -0.30 -12.66 -4.48
C MET A 55 -0.34 -14.19 -4.54
N PRO A 56 0.31 -14.87 -3.58
CA PRO A 56 0.30 -16.33 -3.54
C PRO A 56 -1.13 -16.84 -3.33
N THR A 57 -1.48 -17.92 -4.01
CA THR A 57 -2.78 -18.58 -3.90
C THR A 57 -2.63 -20.02 -3.44
N ARG A 58 -3.75 -20.64 -3.04
CA ARG A 58 -3.84 -22.07 -2.73
C ARG A 58 -5.16 -22.64 -3.28
N PRO A 59 -5.17 -23.90 -3.74
CA PRO A 59 -6.40 -24.55 -4.16
C PRO A 59 -7.29 -24.83 -2.94
N VAL A 60 -8.58 -24.56 -3.07
CA VAL A 60 -9.62 -24.87 -2.09
C VAL A 60 -10.83 -25.45 -2.80
N GLN A 61 -11.39 -26.51 -2.22
CA GLN A 61 -12.67 -27.06 -2.65
C GLN A 61 -13.81 -26.27 -2.04
N ILE A 62 -14.72 -25.76 -2.87
CA ILE A 62 -15.92 -25.08 -2.43
C ILE A 62 -17.17 -25.76 -2.98
N ARG A 63 -18.30 -25.58 -2.30
CA ARG A 63 -19.61 -25.99 -2.80
C ARG A 63 -20.39 -24.76 -3.26
N THR A 64 -20.63 -24.68 -4.57
CA THR A 64 -21.52 -23.68 -5.15
C THR A 64 -22.98 -24.15 -5.05
N PRO A 65 -23.97 -23.29 -5.34
CA PRO A 65 -25.37 -23.74 -5.47
C PRO A 65 -25.59 -24.84 -6.52
N LEU A 66 -24.68 -25.02 -7.48
CA LEU A 66 -24.82 -25.98 -8.59
C LEU A 66 -23.98 -27.25 -8.38
N THR A 67 -22.73 -27.12 -7.94
CA THR A 67 -21.78 -28.24 -7.81
C THR A 67 -20.62 -27.89 -6.88
N GLU A 68 -19.92 -28.94 -6.42
CA GLU A 68 -18.56 -28.80 -5.88
C GLU A 68 -17.57 -28.49 -7.00
N THR A 69 -16.61 -27.59 -6.73
CA THR A 69 -15.57 -27.19 -7.66
C THR A 69 -14.34 -26.69 -6.89
N GLU A 70 -13.17 -26.83 -7.51
CA GLU A 70 -11.92 -26.26 -7.02
C GLU A 70 -11.81 -24.81 -7.49
N VAL A 71 -11.35 -23.93 -6.60
CA VAL A 71 -11.02 -22.52 -6.87
C VAL A 71 -9.70 -22.16 -6.21
N GLU A 72 -9.15 -21.00 -6.58
CA GLU A 72 -8.00 -20.42 -5.90
C GLU A 72 -8.45 -19.41 -4.84
N GLU A 73 -7.89 -19.54 -3.64
CA GLU A 73 -8.01 -18.56 -2.57
C GLU A 73 -6.63 -17.93 -2.31
N ILE A 74 -6.61 -16.67 -1.92
CA ILE A 74 -5.38 -15.99 -1.48
C ILE A 74 -4.77 -16.74 -0.28
N SER A 75 -3.47 -16.97 -0.35
CA SER A 75 -2.67 -17.63 0.68
C SER A 75 -2.08 -16.62 1.65
N GLY A 76 -2.21 -16.90 2.94
CA GLY A 76 -1.54 -16.16 4.01
C GLY A 76 -2.21 -14.83 4.37
N PRO A 77 -1.88 -14.28 5.54
CA PRO A 77 -2.40 -13.00 5.98
C PRO A 77 -1.70 -11.82 5.30
N VAL A 78 -2.41 -10.70 5.19
CA VAL A 78 -1.86 -9.42 4.69
C VAL A 78 -1.78 -8.41 5.82
N CYS A 79 -0.69 -7.65 5.87
CA CYS A 79 -0.50 -6.54 6.79
C CYS A 79 -0.40 -5.23 6.00
N LEU A 80 -1.33 -4.30 6.23
CA LEU A 80 -1.28 -2.95 5.68
C LEU A 80 -0.56 -2.05 6.66
N VAL A 81 0.46 -1.32 6.20
CA VAL A 81 1.27 -0.42 7.02
C VAL A 81 1.24 1.00 6.44
N PRO A 82 0.23 1.81 6.79
CA PRO A 82 0.25 3.24 6.47
C PRO A 82 1.37 3.97 7.21
N VAL A 83 2.21 4.68 6.45
CA VAL A 83 3.20 5.61 7.00
C VAL A 83 2.48 6.89 7.40
N LEU A 84 2.45 7.16 8.70
CA LEU A 84 1.70 8.28 9.24
C LEU A 84 2.37 9.61 8.89
N ARG A 85 1.60 10.66 8.59
CA ARG A 85 0.12 10.69 8.56
C ARG A 85 -0.47 10.42 7.17
N ALA A 86 0.31 10.64 6.12
CA ALA A 86 -0.20 10.69 4.74
C ALA A 86 -0.74 9.34 4.25
N GLY A 87 -0.15 8.23 4.69
CA GLY A 87 -0.58 6.87 4.34
C GLY A 87 -2.01 6.54 4.75
N LEU A 88 -2.58 7.24 5.75
CA LEU A 88 -3.98 7.07 6.16
C LEU A 88 -4.97 7.37 5.03
N GLY A 89 -4.62 8.27 4.10
CA GLY A 89 -5.48 8.58 2.96
C GLY A 89 -5.71 7.38 2.03
N MET A 90 -4.79 6.40 2.04
CA MET A 90 -4.85 5.21 1.19
C MET A 90 -5.51 4.01 1.89
N LEU A 91 -5.54 4.01 3.23
CA LEU A 91 -5.92 2.84 4.03
C LEU A 91 -7.33 2.34 3.72
N ASP A 92 -8.30 3.26 3.63
CA ASP A 92 -9.69 2.90 3.31
C ASP A 92 -9.85 2.28 1.91
N GLY A 93 -9.00 2.67 0.95
CA GLY A 93 -8.98 2.09 -0.38
C GLY A 93 -8.38 0.68 -0.37
N ALA A 94 -7.30 0.49 0.39
CA ALA A 94 -6.66 -0.80 0.55
C ALA A 94 -7.57 -1.82 1.28
N LEU A 95 -8.18 -1.41 2.40
CA LEU A 95 -9.11 -2.27 3.17
C LEU A 95 -10.38 -2.62 2.39
N ALA A 96 -10.80 -1.80 1.42
CA ALA A 96 -11.92 -2.13 0.56
C ALA A 96 -11.64 -3.36 -0.34
N LEU A 97 -10.37 -3.58 -0.72
CA LEU A 97 -9.96 -4.77 -1.47
C LEU A 97 -9.52 -5.92 -0.57
N LEU A 98 -8.91 -5.61 0.57
CA LEU A 98 -8.33 -6.57 1.50
C LEU A 98 -8.99 -6.43 2.89
N PRO A 99 -10.27 -6.75 3.04
CA PRO A 99 -11.05 -6.46 4.25
C PRO A 99 -10.59 -7.25 5.48
N THR A 100 -9.87 -8.35 5.28
CA THR A 100 -9.33 -9.21 6.34
C THR A 100 -7.89 -8.88 6.72
N ALA A 101 -7.29 -7.87 6.08
CA ALA A 101 -5.91 -7.50 6.37
C ALA A 101 -5.78 -6.91 7.78
N THR A 102 -4.70 -7.28 8.46
CA THR A 102 -4.29 -6.64 9.71
C THR A 102 -3.69 -5.27 9.38
N VAL A 103 -3.88 -4.29 10.26
CA VAL A 103 -3.28 -2.95 10.08
C VAL A 103 -2.21 -2.72 11.14
N GLY A 104 -0.99 -2.51 10.67
CA GLY A 104 0.13 -2.02 11.47
C GLY A 104 0.33 -0.52 11.25
N PHE A 105 0.79 0.22 12.25
CA PHE A 105 0.96 1.66 12.14
C PHE A 105 2.42 2.05 12.36
N MET A 106 2.95 2.86 11.46
CA MET A 106 4.31 3.41 11.49
C MET A 106 4.27 4.93 11.52
N GLY A 107 4.69 5.52 12.63
CA GLY A 107 4.78 6.95 12.88
C GLY A 107 6.21 7.43 12.82
N LEU A 108 6.56 8.08 11.71
CA LEU A 108 7.87 8.70 11.51
C LEU A 108 7.69 10.21 11.38
N GLN A 109 8.51 10.96 12.10
CA GLN A 109 8.62 12.40 11.95
C GLN A 109 10.04 12.76 11.55
N ARG A 110 10.21 13.79 10.73
CA ARG A 110 11.53 14.30 10.40
C ARG A 110 12.00 15.22 11.52
N ASP A 111 13.21 14.98 12.01
CA ASP A 111 13.93 15.93 12.84
C ASP A 111 14.26 17.20 12.02
N GLU A 112 13.87 18.38 12.52
CA GLU A 112 13.99 19.63 11.77
C GLU A 112 15.43 20.12 11.60
N GLU A 113 16.35 19.68 12.47
CA GLU A 113 17.76 20.11 12.46
C GLU A 113 18.64 19.15 11.66
N THR A 114 18.46 17.84 11.87
CA THR A 114 19.30 16.77 11.32
C THR A 114 18.72 16.13 10.06
N ALA A 115 17.44 16.41 9.75
CA ALA A 115 16.67 15.78 8.69
C ALA A 115 16.51 14.24 8.83
N GLN A 116 16.88 13.66 9.96
CA GLN A 116 16.77 12.23 10.21
C GLN A 116 15.32 11.84 10.57
N PRO A 117 14.87 10.64 10.19
CA PRO A 117 13.59 10.11 10.64
C PRO A 117 13.67 9.71 12.13
N ILE A 118 12.77 10.27 12.94
CA ILE A 118 12.53 9.91 14.34
C ILE A 118 11.25 9.08 14.39
N GLU A 119 11.37 7.87 14.93
CA GLU A 119 10.24 7.00 15.27
C GLU A 119 9.53 7.55 16.51
N TYR A 120 8.24 7.88 16.38
CA TYR A 120 7.42 8.34 17.50
C TYR A 120 6.28 7.38 17.85
N TYR A 121 5.92 6.46 16.95
CA TYR A 121 4.87 5.47 17.18
C TYR A 121 5.07 4.25 16.30
N VAL A 122 5.10 3.07 16.91
CA VAL A 122 5.10 1.80 16.18
C VAL A 122 4.14 0.85 16.87
N ASN A 123 3.22 0.31 16.08
CA ASN A 123 2.32 -0.76 16.52
C ASN A 123 2.13 -1.71 15.35
N LEU A 124 2.90 -2.79 15.35
CA LEU A 124 2.93 -3.80 14.29
C LEU A 124 2.43 -5.13 14.84
N PRO A 125 1.80 -5.98 14.01
CA PRO A 125 1.48 -7.34 14.42
C PRO A 125 2.76 -8.13 14.73
N ARG A 126 2.64 -9.15 15.58
CA ARG A 126 3.73 -10.09 15.85
C ARG A 126 3.90 -11.04 14.65
N ASN A 127 5.11 -11.58 14.49
CA ASN A 127 5.48 -12.53 13.44
C ASN A 127 5.23 -11.98 12.03
N LEU A 128 5.84 -10.84 11.69
CA LEU A 128 5.67 -10.21 10.37
C LEU A 128 6.17 -11.08 9.20
N ASP A 129 7.00 -12.08 9.47
CA ASP A 129 7.47 -13.09 8.52
C ASP A 129 6.34 -13.96 7.95
N GLU A 130 5.19 -14.03 8.65
CA GLU A 130 4.00 -14.74 8.17
C GLU A 130 3.13 -13.88 7.23
N TYR A 131 3.36 -12.56 7.16
CA TYR A 131 2.50 -11.62 6.45
C TYR A 131 3.09 -11.19 5.11
N LEU A 132 2.22 -11.02 4.11
CA LEU A 132 2.52 -10.11 3.01
C LEU A 132 2.35 -8.67 3.52
N VAL A 133 3.43 -7.89 3.56
CA VAL A 133 3.40 -6.51 4.09
C VAL A 133 3.29 -5.50 2.95
N LEU A 134 2.24 -4.68 2.97
CA LEU A 134 2.01 -3.58 2.03
C LEU A 134 2.18 -2.24 2.75
N VAL A 135 3.26 -1.52 2.43
CA VAL A 135 3.50 -0.17 2.96
C VAL A 135 2.72 0.85 2.13
N LEU A 136 1.94 1.70 2.80
CA LEU A 136 1.11 2.72 2.15
C LEU A 136 1.68 4.11 2.42
N ASP A 137 2.23 4.74 1.38
CA ASP A 137 2.72 6.12 1.42
C ASP A 137 2.44 6.82 0.05
N PRO A 138 1.61 7.87 0.01
CA PRO A 138 1.21 8.50 -1.26
C PRO A 138 2.33 9.31 -1.91
N MET A 139 3.41 9.66 -1.21
CA MET A 139 4.47 10.52 -1.75
C MET A 139 5.88 10.04 -1.40
N LEU A 140 6.54 9.41 -2.37
CA LEU A 140 7.96 9.09 -2.29
C LEU A 140 8.82 10.26 -2.81
N ALA A 141 9.31 11.11 -1.90
CA ALA A 141 10.17 12.24 -2.25
C ALA A 141 11.67 11.88 -2.14
N THR A 142 12.27 12.06 -0.95
CA THR A 142 13.69 11.72 -0.71
C THR A 142 13.89 10.25 -0.33
N GLY A 143 12.81 9.54 0.01
CA GLY A 143 12.85 8.13 0.44
C GLY A 143 13.22 7.89 1.90
N GLY A 144 13.61 8.90 2.67
CA GLY A 144 14.08 8.73 4.05
C GLY A 144 13.06 8.03 4.97
N SER A 145 11.81 8.49 4.96
CA SER A 145 10.74 7.90 5.77
C SER A 145 10.41 6.47 5.34
N LEU A 146 10.36 6.21 4.03
CA LEU A 146 10.06 4.88 3.52
C LEU A 146 11.21 3.90 3.80
N SER A 147 12.46 4.33 3.64
CA SER A 147 13.64 3.51 3.98
C SER A 147 13.64 3.12 5.44
N ALA A 148 13.48 4.09 6.35
CA ALA A 148 13.39 3.82 7.79
C ALA A 148 12.22 2.90 8.14
N THR A 149 11.08 3.05 7.45
CA THR A 149 9.94 2.13 7.60
C THR A 149 10.33 0.70 7.21
N ILE A 150 10.96 0.52 6.05
CA ILE A 150 11.38 -0.79 5.55
C ILE A 150 12.42 -1.42 6.48
N ASP A 151 13.40 -0.65 6.93
CA ASP A 151 14.44 -1.12 7.86
C ASP A 151 13.81 -1.61 9.16
N LYS A 152 12.88 -0.83 9.74
CA LYS A 152 12.15 -1.23 10.94
C LYS A 152 11.29 -2.48 10.72
N LEU A 153 10.59 -2.58 9.59
CA LEU A 153 9.79 -3.77 9.28
C LEU A 153 10.65 -5.03 9.19
N LYS A 154 11.86 -4.92 8.62
CA LYS A 154 12.82 -6.03 8.57
C LYS A 154 13.38 -6.41 9.94
N GLU A 155 13.65 -5.41 10.80
CA GLU A 155 14.03 -5.66 12.20
C GLU A 155 12.95 -6.43 12.97
N GLU A 156 11.68 -6.15 12.68
CA GLU A 156 10.52 -6.81 13.26
C GLU A 156 10.13 -8.13 12.55
N GLY A 157 10.92 -8.57 11.56
CA GLY A 157 10.84 -9.89 10.94
C GLY A 157 10.21 -9.96 9.54
N ALA A 158 9.80 -8.84 8.94
CA ALA A 158 9.29 -8.85 7.56
C ALA A 158 10.41 -9.23 6.56
N THR A 159 10.04 -9.94 5.49
CA THR A 159 10.97 -10.47 4.47
C THR A 159 10.81 -9.83 3.10
#